data_AF-A0A183CQT2-F1
#
_entry.id   AF-A0A183CQT2-F1
#
_cell.length_a   1.000
_cell.length_b   1.000
_cell.length_c   1.000
_cell.angle_alpha   90.00
_cell.angle_beta   90.00
_cell.angle_gamma   90.00
#
_symmetry.space_group_name_H-M   'P 1'
#
loop_
_entity.id
_entity.type
_entity.pdbx_description
1 polymer ?
#
loop_
_entity_poly.entity_id
_entity_poly.type
_entity_poly.pdbx_seq_one_letter_code
_entity_poly.pdbx_strand_id
1 'polypeptide(L)'
;GDDVFTTPINLEVQWASCTAIAAIERVGGRIRTAYYDLESLKAIADAEKWFLSGKPIPRRKNPPHSLMHYYTDPDYRGYLANPSDIEASRVRLAEIVGYTLPDGEPPFEAEQKRPEQIFLGLEPGQLVSLADEKVFEPTHPTLVEFYKGEEQQLADTVR
;
A
#
# COMPACT_ATOMS: atom_id res chain seq x y z
N GLY A 1 7.97 -2.12 23.92
CA GLY A 1 8.26 -2.22 22.47
C GLY A 1 8.53 -0.85 21.91
N ASP A 2 7.53 0.02 21.95
CA ASP A 2 7.61 1.44 21.53
C ASP A 2 8.78 2.21 22.19
N ASP A 3 8.99 2.00 23.48
CA ASP A 3 10.06 2.61 24.28
C ASP A 3 11.49 2.32 23.79
N VAL A 4 11.70 1.22 23.08
CA VAL A 4 13.03 0.78 22.60
C VAL A 4 13.18 0.97 21.10
N PHE A 5 12.13 1.38 20.39
CA PHE A 5 12.16 1.50 18.93
C PHE A 5 12.94 2.77 18.51
N THR A 6 14.04 2.57 17.75
CA THR A 6 14.97 3.66 17.37
C THR A 6 15.36 3.65 15.89
N THR A 7 14.81 2.75 15.07
CA THR A 7 15.20 2.62 13.66
C THR A 7 14.18 3.28 12.72
N PRO A 8 14.58 4.26 11.88
CA PRO A 8 13.70 4.84 10.88
C PRO A 8 13.49 3.85 9.74
N ILE A 9 12.25 3.40 9.54
CA ILE A 9 11.87 2.43 8.51
C ILE A 9 10.57 2.86 7.81
N ASN A 10 10.40 2.41 6.57
CA ASN A 10 9.15 2.50 5.83
C ASN A 10 8.36 1.21 5.99
N LEU A 11 7.18 1.27 6.59
CA LEU A 11 6.33 0.10 6.85
C LEU A 11 4.98 0.21 6.15
N GLU A 12 4.58 -0.88 5.54
CA GLU A 12 3.21 -1.07 5.06
C GLU A 12 2.59 -2.26 5.81
N VAL A 13 1.52 -2.01 6.56
CA VAL A 13 0.82 -3.01 7.37
C VAL A 13 -0.67 -2.97 7.07
N GLN A 14 -1.43 -4.00 7.44
CA GLN A 14 -2.89 -3.99 7.25
C GLN A 14 -3.61 -3.20 8.36
N TRP A 15 -3.03 -3.20 9.56
CA TRP A 15 -3.60 -2.53 10.72
C TRP A 15 -2.50 -2.01 11.63
N ALA A 16 -2.72 -0.82 12.22
CA ALA A 16 -1.79 -0.21 13.16
C ALA A 16 -2.54 0.47 14.30
N SER A 17 -1.97 0.42 15.51
CA SER A 17 -2.43 1.22 16.64
C SER A 17 -1.84 2.62 16.59
N CYS A 18 -2.55 3.58 17.18
CA CYS A 18 -2.07 4.96 17.33
C CYS A 18 -0.68 5.03 18.00
N THR A 19 -0.46 4.21 19.04
CA THR A 19 0.83 4.11 19.74
C THR A 19 1.95 3.60 18.83
N ALA A 20 1.71 2.59 18.01
CA ALA A 20 2.71 2.07 17.08
C ALA A 20 3.06 3.08 15.99
N ILE A 21 2.05 3.81 15.51
CA ILE A 21 2.25 4.87 14.53
C ILE A 21 3.13 5.99 15.11
N ALA A 22 2.80 6.48 16.32
CA ALA A 22 3.59 7.50 17.00
C ALA A 22 5.04 7.04 17.22
N ALA A 23 5.25 5.78 17.65
CA ALA A 23 6.57 5.21 17.86
C ALA A 23 7.46 5.27 16.60
N ILE A 24 6.89 4.92 15.45
CA ILE A 24 7.57 4.89 14.15
C ILE A 24 7.86 6.32 13.68
N GLU A 25 6.86 7.19 13.75
CA GLU A 25 6.96 8.57 13.27
C GLU A 25 7.90 9.43 14.13
N ARG A 26 7.97 9.19 15.45
CA ARG A 26 8.90 9.86 16.38
C ARG A 26 10.36 9.67 15.96
N VAL A 27 10.69 8.52 15.41
CA VAL A 27 12.05 8.18 14.94
C VAL A 27 12.30 8.67 13.50
N GLY A 28 11.27 9.15 12.82
CA GLY A 28 11.35 9.60 11.42
C GLY A 28 11.03 8.51 10.41
N GLY A 29 10.46 7.39 10.86
CA GLY A 29 9.91 6.38 9.96
C GLY A 29 8.65 6.86 9.23
N ARG A 30 8.15 5.99 8.36
CA ARG A 30 6.87 6.15 7.67
C ARG A 30 6.07 4.86 7.86
N ILE A 31 4.78 5.01 8.09
CA ILE A 31 3.85 3.88 8.18
C ILE A 31 2.64 4.16 7.31
N ARG A 32 2.21 3.14 6.57
CA ARG A 32 1.02 3.14 5.73
C ARG A 32 0.17 1.94 6.07
N THR A 33 -1.15 2.13 6.11
CA THR A 33 -2.09 1.02 6.24
C THR A 33 -2.72 0.70 4.89
N ALA A 34 -2.62 -0.56 4.46
CA ALA A 34 -3.12 -0.99 3.16
C ALA A 34 -3.92 -2.29 3.25
N TYR A 35 -5.07 -2.30 2.58
CA TYR A 35 -5.91 -3.49 2.49
C TYR A 35 -5.36 -4.45 1.45
N TYR A 36 -5.42 -5.75 1.74
CA TYR A 36 -5.09 -6.81 0.80
C TYR A 36 -6.23 -7.84 0.79
N ASP A 37 -6.81 -8.07 -0.38
CA ASP A 37 -7.81 -9.12 -0.57
C ASP A 37 -7.17 -10.52 -0.54
N LEU A 38 -8.01 -11.55 -0.42
CA LEU A 38 -7.53 -12.94 -0.27
C LEU A 38 -6.65 -13.41 -1.43
N GLU A 39 -6.90 -12.93 -2.65
CA GLU A 39 -6.10 -13.32 -3.81
C GLU A 39 -4.75 -12.63 -3.79
N SER A 40 -4.74 -11.33 -3.50
CA SER A 40 -3.51 -10.55 -3.32
C SER A 40 -2.65 -11.08 -2.17
N LEU A 41 -3.25 -11.47 -1.05
CA LEU A 41 -2.54 -12.08 0.07
C LEU A 41 -1.90 -13.41 -0.31
N LYS A 42 -2.59 -14.26 -1.09
CA LYS A 42 -2.01 -15.51 -1.59
C LYS A 42 -0.81 -15.27 -2.49
N ALA A 43 -0.88 -14.24 -3.34
CA ALA A 43 0.24 -13.85 -4.20
C ALA A 43 1.44 -13.37 -3.38
N ILE A 44 1.24 -12.56 -2.33
CA ILE A 44 2.33 -12.04 -1.49
C ILE A 44 2.90 -13.10 -0.54
N ALA A 45 2.05 -13.96 0.01
CA ALA A 45 2.47 -14.96 0.99
C ALA A 45 3.48 -15.97 0.43
N ASP A 46 3.36 -16.31 -0.86
CA ASP A 46 4.28 -17.19 -1.57
C ASP A 46 4.36 -16.75 -3.05
N ALA A 47 5.19 -15.74 -3.28
CA ALA A 47 5.35 -15.13 -4.60
C ALA A 47 5.95 -16.12 -5.62
N GLU A 48 6.89 -16.97 -5.20
CA GLU A 48 7.52 -17.97 -6.07
C GLU A 48 6.46 -18.95 -6.60
N LYS A 49 5.63 -19.51 -5.70
CA LYS A 49 4.54 -20.40 -6.09
C LYS A 49 3.50 -19.70 -6.95
N TRP A 50 3.23 -18.42 -6.71
CA TRP A 50 2.32 -17.64 -7.55
C TRP A 50 2.85 -17.53 -8.98
N PHE A 51 4.12 -17.13 -9.15
CA PHE A 51 4.72 -17.01 -10.48
C PHE A 51 4.87 -18.35 -11.20
N LEU A 52 5.20 -19.43 -10.47
CA LEU A 52 5.22 -20.79 -11.03
C LEU A 52 3.84 -21.28 -11.52
N SER A 53 2.75 -20.70 -11.00
CA SER A 53 1.40 -21.04 -11.48
C SER A 53 1.08 -20.49 -12.86
N GLY A 54 1.94 -19.63 -13.43
CA GLY A 54 1.75 -19.04 -14.76
C GLY A 54 0.56 -18.08 -14.84
N LYS A 55 0.11 -17.54 -13.71
CA LYS A 55 -0.97 -16.56 -13.64
C LYS A 55 -0.42 -15.14 -13.72
N PRO A 56 -1.10 -14.22 -14.43
CA PRO A 56 -0.74 -12.80 -14.39
C PRO A 56 -0.92 -12.25 -12.97
N ILE A 57 -0.20 -11.19 -12.66
CA ILE A 57 -0.32 -10.49 -11.37
C ILE A 57 -1.74 -9.92 -11.27
N PRO A 58 -2.53 -10.28 -10.24
CA PRO A 58 -3.88 -9.77 -10.10
C PRO A 58 -3.87 -8.30 -9.71
N ARG A 59 -4.97 -7.61 -9.97
CA ARG A 59 -5.18 -6.25 -9.47
C ARG A 59 -5.75 -6.33 -8.06
N ARG A 60 -5.17 -5.57 -7.12
CA ARG A 60 -5.67 -5.50 -5.74
C ARG A 60 -7.07 -4.92 -5.72
N LYS A 61 -7.97 -5.54 -4.96
CA LYS A 61 -9.35 -5.08 -4.82
C LYS A 61 -9.49 -4.05 -3.71
N ASN A 62 -10.49 -3.18 -3.84
CA ASN A 62 -10.84 -2.24 -2.78
C ASN A 62 -11.33 -2.96 -1.51
N PRO A 63 -11.15 -2.34 -0.33
CA PRO A 63 -11.68 -2.88 0.91
C PRO A 63 -13.20 -3.00 0.86
N PRO A 64 -13.79 -3.92 1.65
CA PRO A 64 -15.23 -3.95 1.82
C PRO A 64 -15.72 -2.63 2.44
N HIS A 65 -16.96 -2.26 2.16
CA HIS A 65 -17.55 -0.99 2.62
C HIS A 65 -17.41 -0.77 4.13
N SER A 66 -17.49 -1.84 4.94
CA SER A 66 -17.30 -1.77 6.39
C SER A 66 -15.91 -1.31 6.84
N LEU A 67 -14.87 -1.54 6.02
CA LEU A 67 -13.49 -1.16 6.30
C LEU A 67 -13.04 0.07 5.52
N MET A 68 -13.86 0.58 4.59
CA MET A 68 -13.49 1.72 3.74
C MET A 68 -13.06 2.94 4.57
N HIS A 69 -13.83 3.26 5.62
CA HIS A 69 -13.52 4.37 6.52
C HIS A 69 -12.10 4.29 7.09
N TYR A 70 -11.67 3.10 7.51
CA TYR A 70 -10.33 2.91 8.09
C TYR A 70 -9.20 3.25 7.11
N TYR A 71 -9.34 2.85 5.84
CA TYR A 71 -8.30 3.05 4.83
C TYR A 71 -8.37 4.40 4.11
N THR A 72 -9.43 5.18 4.32
CA THR A 72 -9.57 6.55 3.82
C THR A 72 -9.23 7.61 4.88
N ASP A 73 -9.26 7.23 6.16
CA ASP A 73 -9.00 8.15 7.26
C ASP A 73 -7.47 8.39 7.44
N PRO A 74 -7.02 9.65 7.43
CA PRO A 74 -5.61 10.00 7.58
C PRO A 74 -5.02 9.63 8.94
N ASP A 75 -5.83 9.54 10.01
CA ASP A 75 -5.34 9.21 11.35
C ASP A 75 -4.89 7.75 11.44
N TYR A 76 -5.39 6.86 10.58
CA TYR A 76 -4.88 5.50 10.45
C TYR A 76 -3.82 5.33 9.36
N ARG A 77 -3.39 6.44 8.72
CA ARG A 77 -2.44 6.45 7.59
C ARG A 77 -2.94 5.58 6.44
N GLY A 78 -4.24 5.68 6.19
CA GLY A 78 -4.93 4.92 5.17
C GLY A 78 -4.36 5.16 3.78
N TYR A 79 -4.14 4.09 3.01
CA TYR A 79 -3.58 4.21 1.67
C TYR A 79 -4.47 4.95 0.65
N LEU A 80 -5.75 5.17 0.97
CA LEU A 80 -6.71 5.93 0.17
C LEU A 80 -6.91 7.36 0.71
N ALA A 81 -6.25 7.73 1.80
CA ALA A 81 -6.32 9.08 2.35
C ALA A 81 -5.50 10.07 1.50
N ASN A 82 -5.90 11.33 1.51
CA ASN A 82 -5.14 12.37 0.82
C ASN A 82 -3.77 12.57 1.49
N PRO A 83 -2.66 12.65 0.74
CA PRO A 83 -1.32 12.84 1.32
C PRO A 83 -1.21 14.09 2.20
N SER A 84 -1.85 15.19 1.83
CA SER A 84 -1.84 16.44 2.61
C SER A 84 -2.53 16.29 3.97
N ASP A 85 -3.63 15.53 4.01
CA ASP A 85 -4.38 15.29 5.25
C ASP A 85 -3.62 14.35 6.19
N ILE A 86 -2.88 13.39 5.63
CA ILE A 86 -1.95 12.53 6.39
C ILE A 86 -0.89 13.39 7.06
N GLU A 87 -0.26 14.34 6.35
CA GLU A 87 0.77 15.18 6.94
C GLU A 87 0.23 16.05 8.09
N ALA A 88 -0.96 16.62 7.91
CA ALA A 88 -1.64 17.36 8.97
C ALA A 88 -1.94 16.45 10.18
N SER A 89 -2.38 15.22 9.96
CA SER A 89 -2.62 14.23 11.02
C SER A 89 -1.35 13.88 11.78
N ARG A 90 -0.20 13.75 11.09
CA ARG A 90 1.10 13.49 11.71
C ARG A 90 1.50 14.58 12.70
N VAL A 91 1.36 15.84 12.31
CA VAL A 91 1.63 16.99 13.19
C VAL A 91 0.69 16.97 14.40
N ARG A 92 -0.62 16.79 14.18
CA ARG A 92 -1.59 16.70 15.28
C ARG A 92 -1.26 15.56 16.25
N LEU A 93 -0.89 14.39 15.75
CA LEU A 93 -0.56 13.25 16.60
C LEU A 93 0.68 13.54 17.46
N ALA A 94 1.70 14.17 16.87
CA ALA A 94 2.91 14.58 17.58
C ALA A 94 2.60 15.55 18.73
N GLU A 95 1.70 16.52 18.50
CA GLU A 95 1.22 17.44 19.53
C GLU A 95 0.43 16.72 20.65
N ILE A 96 -0.46 15.80 20.28
CA ILE A 96 -1.30 15.05 21.23
C ILE A 96 -0.45 14.12 22.13
N VAL A 97 0.50 13.41 21.54
CA VAL A 97 1.34 12.42 22.24
C VAL A 97 2.54 13.10 22.92
N GLY A 98 2.93 14.29 22.46
CA GLY A 98 4.00 15.09 23.06
C GLY A 98 5.42 14.69 22.61
N TYR A 99 5.59 14.30 21.34
CA TYR A 99 6.91 14.07 20.75
C TYR A 99 7.20 15.07 19.64
N THR A 100 8.49 15.29 19.35
CA THR A 100 8.92 16.14 18.24
C THR A 100 9.12 15.29 16.99
N LEU A 101 8.52 15.69 15.87
CA LEU A 101 8.80 15.09 14.58
C LEU A 101 10.23 15.48 14.15
N PRO A 102 11.04 14.53 13.65
CA PRO A 102 12.36 14.88 13.13
C PRO A 102 12.24 15.79 11.91
N ASP A 103 13.08 16.82 11.89
CA ASP A 103 13.16 17.79 10.79
C ASP A 103 13.82 17.16 9.54
N GLY A 104 13.25 17.46 8.37
CA GLY A 104 13.80 17.04 7.07
C GLY A 104 13.12 15.82 6.44
N GLU A 105 13.62 15.44 5.27
CA GLU A 105 13.18 14.23 4.57
C GLU A 105 13.62 12.98 5.34
N PRO A 106 12.85 11.88 5.30
CA PRO A 106 13.26 10.62 5.91
C PRO A 106 14.61 10.15 5.31
N PRO A 107 15.42 9.41 6.07
CA PRO A 107 16.75 8.96 5.65
C PRO A 107 16.72 7.87 4.56
N PHE A 108 15.55 7.61 3.98
CA PHE A 108 15.29 6.60 2.96
C PHE A 108 14.32 7.17 1.92
N GLU A 109 14.43 6.69 0.68
CA GLU A 109 13.41 6.94 -0.34
C GLU A 109 12.15 6.13 0.02
N ALA A 110 11.05 6.83 0.29
CA ALA A 110 9.80 6.19 0.67
C ALA A 110 9.13 5.59 -0.58
N GLU A 111 9.51 4.37 -0.95
CA GLU A 111 8.84 3.62 -1.99
C GLU A 111 7.38 3.32 -1.59
N GLN A 112 6.44 3.69 -2.45
CA GLN A 112 5.00 3.49 -2.21
C GLN A 112 4.36 2.78 -3.39
N LYS A 113 3.64 1.70 -3.09
CA LYS A 113 2.84 0.98 -4.08
C LYS A 113 1.61 1.78 -4.46
N ARG A 114 1.19 1.66 -5.71
CA ARG A 114 -0.13 2.17 -6.13
C ARG A 114 -1.26 1.45 -5.38
N PRO A 115 -2.42 2.09 -5.17
CA PRO A 115 -3.57 1.48 -4.49
C PRO A 115 -3.98 0.10 -5.03
N GLU A 116 -3.74 -0.17 -6.30
CA GLU A 116 -4.10 -1.40 -7.01
C GLU A 116 -2.95 -2.41 -7.12
N GLN A 117 -1.73 -2.01 -6.75
CA GLN A 117 -0.50 -2.76 -6.96
C GLN A 117 -0.19 -3.67 -5.76
N ILE A 118 0.34 -4.86 -6.07
CA ILE A 118 0.65 -5.90 -5.07
C ILE A 118 2.15 -5.92 -4.78
N PHE A 119 2.96 -6.11 -5.83
CA PHE A 119 4.42 -6.16 -5.76
C PHE A 119 5.01 -4.81 -6.15
N LEU A 120 6.02 -4.36 -5.42
CA LEU A 120 6.71 -3.14 -5.77
C LEU A 120 7.50 -3.36 -7.07
N GLY A 121 7.37 -2.44 -8.04
CA GLY A 121 8.08 -2.50 -9.32
C GLY A 121 7.48 -3.44 -10.37
N LEU A 122 6.42 -4.19 -10.04
CA LEU A 122 5.67 -5.01 -10.99
C LEU A 122 4.21 -4.54 -11.05
N GLU A 123 3.66 -4.52 -12.26
CA GLU A 123 2.33 -3.99 -12.51
C GLU A 123 1.27 -5.10 -12.65
N PRO A 124 0.00 -4.83 -12.25
CA PRO A 124 -1.09 -5.74 -12.49
C PRO A 124 -1.20 -6.11 -13.97
N GLY A 125 -1.45 -7.39 -14.26
CA GLY A 125 -1.55 -7.93 -15.62
C GLY A 125 -0.22 -8.42 -16.20
N GLN A 126 0.93 -8.04 -15.63
CA GLN A 126 2.21 -8.60 -16.04
C GLN A 126 2.31 -10.08 -15.68
N LEU A 127 3.00 -10.85 -16.53
CA LEU A 127 3.30 -12.26 -16.33
C LEU A 127 4.81 -12.43 -16.15
N VAL A 128 5.22 -13.02 -15.03
CA VAL A 128 6.63 -13.24 -14.70
C VAL A 128 7.01 -14.69 -15.01
N SER A 129 7.98 -14.89 -15.91
CA SER A 129 8.61 -16.19 -16.15
C SER A 129 9.90 -16.28 -15.36
N LEU A 130 9.93 -17.16 -14.35
CA LEU A 130 11.13 -17.45 -13.57
C LEU A 130 12.17 -18.23 -14.38
N ALA A 131 11.73 -19.06 -15.34
CA ALA A 131 12.64 -19.87 -16.16
C ALA A 131 13.43 -19.03 -17.17
N ASP A 132 12.79 -18.01 -17.74
CA ASP A 132 13.40 -17.14 -18.74
C ASP A 132 13.92 -15.82 -18.15
N GLU A 133 13.69 -15.57 -16.85
CA GLU A 133 13.97 -14.32 -16.14
C GLU A 133 13.37 -13.09 -16.86
N LYS A 134 12.12 -13.21 -17.32
CA LYS A 134 11.43 -12.18 -18.12
C LYS A 134 10.07 -11.82 -17.55
N VAL A 135 9.69 -10.57 -17.78
CA VAL A 135 8.34 -10.05 -17.49
C VAL A 135 7.66 -9.75 -18.82
N PHE A 136 6.47 -10.32 -19.01
CA PHE A 136 5.65 -10.09 -20.19
C PHE A 136 4.51 -9.14 -19.85
N GLU A 137 4.28 -8.17 -20.72
CA GLU A 137 3.20 -7.19 -20.58
C GLU A 137 1.98 -7.59 -21.43
N PRO A 138 0.75 -7.28 -20.97
CA PRO A 138 -0.45 -7.52 -21.76
C PRO A 138 -0.45 -6.60 -23.00
N THR A 139 -0.62 -7.18 -24.18
CA THR A 139 -0.64 -6.44 -25.45
C THR A 139 -2.05 -6.13 -25.96
N HIS A 140 -3.04 -6.93 -25.57
CA HIS A 140 -4.42 -6.77 -26.04
C HIS A 140 -5.08 -5.54 -25.40
N PRO A 141 -5.67 -4.59 -26.17
CA PRO A 141 -6.22 -3.34 -25.64
C PRO A 141 -7.18 -3.52 -24.47
N THR A 142 -8.14 -4.45 -24.59
CA THR A 142 -9.11 -4.76 -23.52
C THR A 142 -8.45 -5.20 -22.20
N LEU A 143 -7.35 -5.97 -22.27
CA LEU A 143 -6.64 -6.40 -21.06
C LEU A 143 -5.89 -5.22 -20.44
N VAL A 144 -5.29 -4.38 -21.27
CA VAL A 144 -4.61 -3.16 -20.81
C VAL A 144 -5.58 -2.24 -20.07
N GLU A 145 -6.77 -1.99 -20.62
CA GLU A 145 -7.82 -1.17 -19.99
C GLU A 145 -8.32 -1.78 -18.67
N PHE A 146 -8.58 -3.10 -18.66
CA PHE A 146 -8.99 -3.84 -17.47
C PHE A 146 -7.98 -3.72 -16.32
N TYR A 147 -6.69 -3.96 -16.60
CA TYR A 147 -5.64 -3.92 -15.58
C TYR A 147 -5.24 -2.50 -15.16
N LYS A 148 -5.39 -1.50 -16.04
CA LYS A 148 -5.28 -0.08 -15.67
C LYS A 148 -6.40 0.41 -14.76
N GLY A 149 -7.55 -0.26 -14.77
CA GLY A 149 -8.68 0.07 -13.89
C GLY A 149 -9.70 1.05 -14.48
N GLU A 150 -9.67 1.28 -15.79
CA GLU A 150 -10.57 2.23 -16.46
C GLU A 150 -12.03 1.72 -16.52
N GLU A 151 -12.25 0.41 -16.60
CA GLU A 151 -13.60 -0.19 -16.62
C GLU A 151 -14.38 -0.01 -15.30
N GLN A 152 -13.70 0.13 -14.15
CA GLN A 152 -14.38 0.31 -12.86
C GLN A 152 -15.10 1.65 -12.77
N GLN A 153 -14.53 2.70 -13.38
CA GLN A 153 -15.10 4.05 -13.37
C GLN A 153 -16.44 4.10 -14.11
N LEU A 154 -16.58 3.32 -15.19
CA LEU A 154 -17.84 3.19 -15.94
C LEU A 154 -18.93 2.47 -15.15
N ALA A 155 -18.59 1.43 -14.39
CA ALA A 155 -19.55 0.70 -13.58
C ALA A 155 -20.02 1.49 -12.34
N ASP A 156 -19.15 2.29 -11.73
CA ASP A 156 -19.47 3.13 -10.58
C ASP A 156 -20.17 4.45 -10.96
N THR A 157 -20.02 4.95 -12.20
CA THR A 157 -20.76 6.14 -12.70
C THR A 157 -22.22 5.82 -13.06
N VAL A 158 -22.55 4.54 -13.28
CA VAL A 158 -23.90 4.08 -13.69
C VAL A 158 -24.74 3.64 -12.46
N ARG A 159 -24.20 3.75 -11.24
CA ARG A 159 -24.91 3.50 -9.97
C ARG A 159 -25.19 4.78 -9.22
#